data_AF-A0A183AIU2-F1
#
_entry.id   AF-A0A183AIU2-F1
#
_cell.length_a   1.000
_cell.length_b   1.000
_cell.length_c   1.000
_cell.angle_alpha   90.00
_cell.angle_beta   90.00
_cell.angle_gamma   90.00
#
_symmetry.space_group_name_H-M   'P 1'
#
loop_
_entity.id
_entity.type
_entity.pdbx_description
1 polymer ?
#
loop_
_entity_poly.entity_id
_entity_poly.type
_entity_poly.pdbx_seq_one_letter_code
_entity_poly.pdbx_strand_id
1 'polypeptide(L)'
;LTQYITLEQKANDEMTALLLDQHTKLEELELTQQKQVRELRLNQLQKQHEAEMNNHHQYIERTKADLLKKHVLESKNLPKHLKQREMQIRKQFRDAARIQKKQFKLLREERIKAYRRSLELSSGPVSLGSSDSVTNNASGSSGASSTERSGETPELAVSFNPVQDERQILDNLKLEEKRKQADLEAQYKKTISELHKRQNDKVDSSQLRELEELEKRRIEGIKQLANYQENQRREMLKQQQKERLELENRIRSRKESLEAAVKRNAESAKEESRKKTRHLMERHAEALRAFDAKTRSLGIDNAAVVGVSGRMYGAGGGNGGSPGPSGGSFSSGSGQRPSDWRHSRAEFLPS
;
A
#
# COMPACT_ATOMS: atom_id res chain seq x y z
N LEU A 1 74.54 9.10 -18.21
CA LEU A 1 73.94 9.66 -16.96
C LEU A 1 72.53 10.21 -17.18
N THR A 2 72.31 11.07 -18.18
CA THR A 2 70.96 11.53 -18.57
C THR A 2 70.01 10.35 -18.83
N GLN A 3 70.45 9.35 -19.58
CA GLN A 3 69.70 8.10 -19.79
C GLN A 3 69.37 7.35 -18.47
N TYR A 4 70.30 7.33 -17.51
CA TYR A 4 70.09 6.70 -16.20
C TYR A 4 69.03 7.44 -15.38
N ILE A 5 69.11 8.77 -15.32
CA ILE A 5 68.11 9.63 -14.64
C ILE A 5 66.73 9.46 -15.28
N THR A 6 66.64 9.36 -16.61
CA THR A 6 65.36 9.13 -17.29
C THR A 6 64.80 7.74 -17.04
N LEU A 7 65.65 6.71 -16.92
CA LEU A 7 65.20 5.35 -16.60
C LEU A 7 64.70 5.26 -15.15
N GLU A 8 65.39 5.91 -14.21
CA GLU A 8 64.99 6.01 -12.81
C GLU A 8 63.66 6.77 -12.66
N GLN A 9 63.46 7.84 -13.43
CA GLN A 9 62.17 8.55 -13.48
C GLN A 9 61.05 7.65 -14.02
N LYS A 10 61.27 6.95 -15.14
CA LYS A 10 60.29 6.01 -15.70
C LYS A 10 59.92 4.90 -14.72
N ALA A 11 60.90 4.30 -14.04
CA ALA A 11 60.64 3.26 -13.04
C ALA A 11 59.81 3.79 -11.86
N ASN A 12 60.05 5.03 -11.41
CA ASN A 12 59.24 5.67 -10.38
C ASN A 12 57.82 5.96 -10.87
N ASP A 13 57.66 6.45 -12.11
CA ASP A 13 56.35 6.71 -12.70
C ASP A 13 55.54 5.40 -12.83
N GLU A 14 56.17 4.31 -13.28
CA GLU A 14 55.58 2.96 -13.34
C GLU A 14 55.13 2.47 -11.96
N MET A 15 55.97 2.65 -10.92
CA MET A 15 55.61 2.30 -9.54
C MET A 15 54.39 3.10 -9.04
N THR A 16 54.33 4.40 -9.33
CA THR A 16 53.18 5.23 -8.95
C THR A 16 51.91 4.81 -9.67
N ALA A 17 51.99 4.46 -10.95
CA ALA A 17 50.87 3.95 -11.72
C ALA A 17 50.33 2.63 -11.14
N LEU A 18 51.23 1.72 -10.75
CA LEU A 18 50.87 0.45 -10.13
C LEU A 18 50.18 0.64 -8.77
N LEU A 19 50.65 1.56 -7.94
CA LEU A 19 50.02 1.86 -6.64
C LEU A 19 48.61 2.45 -6.80
N LEU A 20 48.41 3.30 -7.81
CA LEU A 20 47.09 3.87 -8.12
C LEU A 20 46.13 2.79 -8.65
N ASP A 21 46.61 1.90 -9.53
CA ASP A 21 45.82 0.76 -10.03
C ASP A 21 45.44 -0.25 -8.93
N GLN A 22 46.35 -0.51 -7.98
CA GLN A 22 46.02 -1.32 -6.81
C GLN A 22 44.94 -0.67 -5.95
N HIS A 23 44.99 0.65 -5.78
CA HIS A 23 43.98 1.39 -5.03
C HIS A 23 42.60 1.31 -5.70
N THR A 24 42.51 1.50 -7.01
CA THR A 24 41.25 1.42 -7.76
C THR A 24 40.64 0.02 -7.68
N LYS A 25 41.45 -1.03 -7.87
CA LYS A 25 40.99 -2.43 -7.73
C LYS A 25 40.47 -2.73 -6.32
N LEU A 26 41.13 -2.20 -5.30
CA LEU A 26 40.71 -2.41 -3.92
C LEU A 26 39.42 -1.64 -3.59
N GLU A 27 39.27 -0.41 -4.09
CA GLU A 27 38.02 0.36 -4.03
C GLU A 27 36.85 -0.41 -4.70
N GLU A 28 37.05 -0.94 -5.91
CA GLU A 28 36.05 -1.73 -6.63
C GLU A 28 35.60 -2.97 -5.84
N LEU A 29 36.57 -3.68 -5.22
CA LEU A 29 36.29 -4.87 -4.41
C LEU A 29 35.48 -4.50 -3.15
N GLU A 30 35.85 -3.43 -2.45
CA GLU A 30 35.14 -2.96 -1.27
C GLU A 30 33.69 -2.56 -1.59
N LEU A 31 33.49 -1.82 -2.69
CA LEU A 31 32.16 -1.41 -3.15
C LEU A 31 31.31 -2.62 -3.55
N THR A 32 31.91 -3.59 -4.24
CA THR A 32 31.24 -4.83 -4.64
C THR A 32 30.80 -5.65 -3.43
N GLN A 33 31.69 -5.84 -2.45
CA GLN A 33 31.39 -6.56 -1.22
C GLN A 33 30.27 -5.85 -0.43
N GLN A 34 30.32 -4.52 -0.31
CA GLN A 34 29.25 -3.75 0.34
C GLN A 34 27.92 -3.89 -0.39
N LYS A 35 27.92 -3.90 -1.74
CA LYS A 35 26.71 -4.14 -2.53
C LYS A 35 26.11 -5.52 -2.26
N GLN A 36 26.93 -6.58 -2.27
CA GLN A 36 26.49 -7.95 -2.01
C GLN A 36 25.87 -8.10 -0.61
N VAL A 37 26.53 -7.55 0.42
CA VAL A 37 26.01 -7.59 1.80
C VAL A 37 24.67 -6.86 1.91
N ARG A 38 24.54 -5.68 1.27
CA ARG A 38 23.28 -4.93 1.27
C ARG A 38 22.15 -5.71 0.59
N GLU A 39 22.44 -6.34 -0.55
CA GLU A 39 21.47 -7.14 -1.30
C GLU A 39 21.01 -8.36 -0.50
N LEU A 40 21.93 -9.09 0.14
CA LEU A 40 21.59 -10.22 1.01
C LEU A 40 20.69 -9.80 2.18
N ARG A 41 21.01 -8.68 2.84
CA ARG A 41 20.18 -8.13 3.94
C ARG A 41 18.80 -7.72 3.46
N LEU A 42 18.70 -7.08 2.28
CA LEU A 42 17.42 -6.67 1.70
C LEU A 42 16.55 -7.90 1.36
N ASN A 43 17.14 -8.91 0.71
CA ASN A 43 16.47 -10.15 0.35
C ASN A 43 15.99 -10.90 1.61
N GLN A 44 16.80 -10.93 2.67
CA GLN A 44 16.41 -11.51 3.95
C GLN A 44 15.22 -10.78 4.55
N LEU A 45 15.25 -9.45 4.58
CA LEU A 45 14.16 -8.63 5.13
C LEU A 45 12.87 -8.82 4.32
N GLN A 46 12.95 -8.88 2.99
CA GLN A 46 11.79 -9.15 2.14
C GLN A 46 11.18 -10.52 2.44
N LYS A 47 12.01 -11.58 2.53
CA LYS A 47 11.54 -12.93 2.89
C LYS A 47 10.88 -12.96 4.27
N GLN A 48 11.43 -12.22 5.24
CA GLN A 48 10.83 -12.09 6.57
C GLN A 48 9.46 -11.41 6.48
N HIS A 49 9.35 -10.30 5.75
CA HIS A 49 8.09 -9.58 5.57
C HIS A 49 7.02 -10.44 4.90
N GLU A 50 7.39 -11.19 3.87
CA GLU A 50 6.50 -12.14 3.21
C GLU A 50 6.03 -13.26 4.15
N ALA A 51 6.94 -13.82 4.96
CA ALA A 51 6.61 -14.85 5.93
C ALA A 51 5.66 -14.34 7.02
N GLU A 52 5.86 -13.13 7.53
CA GLU A 52 4.98 -12.49 8.51
C GLU A 52 3.58 -12.24 7.93
N MET A 53 3.50 -11.72 6.71
CA MET A 53 2.22 -11.50 6.02
C MET A 53 1.48 -12.81 5.76
N ASN A 54 2.20 -13.85 5.33
CA ASN A 54 1.63 -15.18 5.12
C ASN A 54 1.14 -15.80 6.44
N ASN A 55 1.89 -15.62 7.53
CA ASN A 55 1.50 -16.12 8.84
C ASN A 55 0.20 -15.44 9.33
N HIS A 56 0.13 -14.11 9.24
CA HIS A 56 -1.07 -13.35 9.61
C HIS A 56 -2.27 -13.77 8.75
N HIS A 57 -2.07 -13.91 7.44
CA HIS A 57 -3.12 -14.38 6.53
C HIS A 57 -3.64 -15.77 6.94
N GLN A 58 -2.74 -16.73 7.18
CA GLN A 58 -3.12 -18.08 7.60
C GLN A 58 -3.84 -18.09 8.97
N TYR A 59 -3.39 -17.26 9.92
CA TYR A 59 -4.05 -17.12 11.20
C TYR A 59 -5.50 -16.62 11.05
N ILE A 60 -5.69 -15.58 10.23
CA ILE A 60 -7.03 -15.04 9.96
C ILE A 60 -7.91 -16.06 9.23
N GLU A 61 -7.39 -16.79 8.24
CA GLU A 61 -8.18 -17.82 7.54
C GLU A 61 -8.58 -18.97 8.48
N ARG A 62 -7.70 -19.40 9.40
CA ARG A 62 -8.04 -20.41 10.41
C ARG A 62 -9.14 -19.91 11.35
N THR A 63 -9.00 -18.69 11.88
CA THR A 63 -10.00 -18.10 12.77
C THR A 63 -11.35 -17.90 12.06
N LYS A 64 -11.33 -17.50 10.78
CA LYS A 64 -12.52 -17.44 9.92
C LYS A 64 -13.18 -18.79 9.75
N ALA A 65 -12.41 -19.84 9.45
CA ALA A 65 -12.93 -21.19 9.28
C ALA A 65 -13.59 -21.71 10.57
N ASP A 66 -12.98 -21.45 11.74
CA ASP A 66 -13.55 -21.84 13.02
C ASP A 66 -14.80 -21.04 13.38
N LEU A 67 -14.87 -19.76 12.99
CA LEU A 67 -16.06 -18.93 13.12
C LEU A 67 -17.21 -19.47 12.26
N LEU A 68 -16.94 -19.80 10.99
CA LEU A 68 -17.94 -20.39 10.09
C LEU A 68 -18.45 -21.74 10.61
N LYS A 69 -17.59 -22.58 11.19
CA LYS A 69 -18.02 -23.83 11.84
C LYS A 69 -19.00 -23.57 12.99
N LYS A 70 -18.76 -22.52 13.79
CA LYS A 70 -19.67 -22.11 14.86
C LYS A 70 -21.02 -21.66 14.30
N HIS A 71 -21.02 -20.84 13.25
CA HIS A 71 -22.25 -20.40 12.57
C HIS A 71 -23.06 -21.58 12.05
N VAL A 72 -22.41 -22.54 11.40
CA VAL A 72 -23.07 -23.79 10.94
C VAL A 72 -23.67 -24.58 12.11
N LEU A 73 -22.96 -24.69 13.24
CA LEU A 73 -23.46 -25.41 14.40
C LEU A 73 -24.66 -24.69 15.05
N GLU A 74 -24.63 -23.37 15.12
CA GLU A 74 -25.74 -22.54 15.60
C GLU A 74 -26.98 -22.72 14.72
N SER A 75 -26.83 -22.63 13.40
CA SER A 75 -27.93 -22.87 12.45
C SER A 75 -28.50 -24.29 12.56
N LYS A 76 -27.67 -25.30 12.85
CA LYS A 76 -28.14 -26.68 13.11
C LYS A 76 -28.91 -26.82 14.43
N ASN A 77 -28.59 -26.02 15.44
CA ASN A 77 -29.26 -26.06 16.75
C ASN A 77 -30.52 -25.19 16.79
N LEU A 78 -30.63 -24.18 15.92
CA LEU A 78 -31.76 -23.26 15.81
C LEU A 78 -33.15 -23.94 15.78
N PRO A 79 -33.38 -25.01 14.99
CA PRO A 79 -34.68 -25.66 14.92
C PRO A 79 -35.11 -26.30 16.25
N LYS A 80 -34.17 -26.69 17.13
CA LYS A 80 -34.50 -27.31 18.42
C LYS A 80 -35.17 -26.32 19.36
N HIS A 81 -34.63 -25.10 19.46
CA HIS A 81 -35.18 -24.04 20.30
C HIS A 81 -36.51 -23.50 19.74
N LEU A 82 -36.65 -23.44 18.42
CA LEU A 82 -37.90 -23.06 17.76
C LEU A 82 -39.03 -24.06 18.03
N LYS A 83 -38.76 -25.37 17.94
CA LYS A 83 -39.74 -26.42 18.21
C LYS A 83 -40.37 -26.32 19.61
N GLN A 84 -39.59 -25.97 20.63
CA GLN A 84 -40.10 -25.81 21.99
C GLN A 84 -41.06 -24.62 22.11
N ARG A 85 -40.72 -23.46 21.53
CA ARG A 85 -41.61 -22.28 21.49
C ARG A 85 -42.84 -22.52 20.63
N GLU A 86 -42.67 -23.19 19.49
CA GLU A 86 -43.76 -23.58 18.61
C GLU A 86 -44.77 -24.48 19.33
N MET A 87 -44.29 -25.43 20.15
CA MET A 87 -45.16 -26.30 20.95
C MET A 87 -46.03 -25.50 21.93
N GLN A 88 -45.48 -24.45 22.56
CA GLN A 88 -46.25 -23.58 23.44
C GLN A 88 -47.32 -22.78 22.69
N ILE A 89 -46.97 -22.20 21.54
CA ILE A 89 -47.93 -21.46 20.69
C ILE A 89 -49.03 -22.40 20.18
N ARG A 90 -48.67 -23.63 19.78
CA ARG A 90 -49.64 -24.67 19.39
C ARG A 90 -50.60 -25.00 20.53
N LYS A 91 -50.12 -25.09 21.78
CA LYS A 91 -50.98 -25.31 22.95
C LYS A 91 -51.96 -24.16 23.14
N GLN A 92 -51.47 -22.92 23.11
CA GLN A 92 -52.32 -21.72 23.22
C GLN A 92 -53.38 -21.66 22.12
N PHE A 93 -53.02 -21.96 20.88
CA PHE A 93 -53.97 -22.04 19.76
C PHE A 93 -55.05 -23.10 19.99
N ARG A 94 -54.68 -24.31 20.44
CA ARG A 94 -55.66 -25.37 20.73
C ARG A 94 -56.63 -24.96 21.84
N ASP A 95 -56.12 -24.32 22.88
CA ASP A 95 -56.95 -23.86 23.99
C ASP A 95 -57.88 -22.72 23.54
N ALA A 96 -57.40 -21.76 22.74
CA ALA A 96 -58.21 -20.71 22.13
C ALA A 96 -59.30 -21.27 21.21
N ALA A 97 -58.97 -22.24 20.35
CA ALA A 97 -59.93 -22.91 19.47
C ALA A 97 -61.00 -23.67 20.26
N ARG A 98 -60.60 -24.36 21.35
CA ARG A 98 -61.54 -25.05 22.25
C ARG A 98 -62.50 -24.05 22.90
N ILE A 99 -62.01 -22.90 23.34
CA ILE A 99 -62.83 -21.84 23.93
C ILE A 99 -63.77 -21.26 22.87
N GLN A 100 -63.29 -20.88 21.68
CA GLN A 100 -64.13 -20.38 20.58
C GLN A 100 -65.27 -21.35 20.25
N LYS A 101 -64.98 -22.66 20.15
CA LYS A 101 -65.98 -23.68 19.89
C LYS A 101 -67.07 -23.74 20.97
N LYS A 102 -66.69 -23.63 22.25
CA LYS A 102 -67.65 -23.58 23.36
C LYS A 102 -68.50 -22.29 23.32
N GLN A 103 -67.86 -21.15 23.11
CA GLN A 103 -68.54 -19.85 23.00
C GLN A 103 -69.53 -19.83 21.83
N PHE A 104 -69.15 -20.38 20.69
CA PHE A 104 -70.04 -20.47 19.53
C PHE A 104 -71.23 -21.40 19.79
N LYS A 105 -71.03 -22.53 20.48
CA LYS A 105 -72.13 -23.43 20.87
C LYS A 105 -73.15 -22.69 21.75
N LEU A 106 -72.68 -21.95 22.75
CA LEU A 106 -73.53 -21.15 23.64
C LEU A 106 -74.26 -20.04 22.88
N LEU A 107 -73.54 -19.29 22.03
CA LEU A 107 -74.11 -18.21 21.21
C LEU A 107 -75.19 -18.74 20.25
N ARG A 108 -74.95 -19.91 19.65
CA ARG A 108 -75.92 -20.57 18.77
C ARG A 108 -77.17 -20.99 19.53
N GLU A 109 -77.03 -21.58 20.71
CA GLU A 109 -78.17 -21.94 21.59
C GLU A 109 -78.97 -20.70 22.00
N GLU A 110 -78.28 -19.62 22.39
CA GLU A 110 -78.89 -18.36 22.77
C GLU A 110 -79.66 -17.70 21.62
N ARG A 111 -79.07 -17.65 20.41
CA ARG A 111 -79.73 -17.09 19.22
C ARG A 111 -80.96 -17.87 18.80
N ILE A 112 -80.92 -19.21 18.86
CA ILE A 112 -82.11 -20.04 18.61
C ILE A 112 -83.18 -19.79 19.68
N LYS A 113 -82.80 -19.74 20.96
CA LYS A 113 -83.74 -19.48 22.07
C LYS A 113 -84.36 -18.09 22.00
N ALA A 114 -83.61 -17.09 21.54
CA ALA A 114 -84.10 -15.74 21.31
C ALA A 114 -85.08 -15.70 20.12
N TYR A 115 -84.74 -16.38 19.02
CA TYR A 115 -85.60 -16.50 17.84
C TYR A 115 -86.94 -17.21 18.15
N ARG A 116 -86.90 -18.31 18.93
CA ARG A 116 -88.11 -19.01 19.39
C ARG A 116 -88.97 -18.13 20.31
N ARG A 117 -88.36 -17.40 21.24
CA ARG A 117 -89.10 -16.42 22.07
C ARG A 117 -89.75 -15.31 21.24
N SER A 118 -89.10 -14.81 20.18
CA SER A 118 -89.72 -13.83 19.30
C SER A 118 -90.91 -14.40 18.50
N LEU A 119 -90.89 -15.69 18.16
CA LEU A 119 -92.02 -16.38 17.55
C LEU A 119 -93.18 -16.62 18.52
N GLU A 120 -92.89 -16.96 19.78
CA GLU A 120 -93.90 -17.09 20.84
C GLU A 120 -94.59 -15.75 21.13
N LEU A 121 -93.83 -14.64 21.10
CA LEU A 121 -94.37 -13.28 21.21
C LEU A 121 -95.15 -12.84 19.98
N SER A 122 -94.91 -13.42 18.80
CA SER A 122 -95.67 -13.16 17.57
C SER A 122 -96.86 -14.12 17.38
N SER A 123 -97.03 -15.13 18.24
CA SER A 123 -98.11 -16.14 18.18
C SER A 123 -98.82 -16.31 19.53
N GLY A 124 -99.48 -15.24 20.01
CA GLY A 124 -100.39 -15.23 21.16
C GLY A 124 -101.69 -14.45 20.82
N PRO A 125 -102.81 -14.69 21.52
CA PRO A 125 -104.17 -14.65 20.97
C PRO A 125 -104.71 -13.23 20.72
N VAL A 126 -105.66 -13.14 19.78
CA VAL A 126 -106.51 -11.97 19.57
C VAL A 126 -107.20 -11.54 20.87
N SER A 127 -106.91 -10.31 21.33
CA SER A 127 -107.70 -9.64 22.37
C SER A 127 -108.10 -8.25 21.86
N LEU A 128 -109.40 -8.12 21.58
CA LEU A 128 -110.12 -6.87 21.37
C LEU A 128 -109.97 -5.97 22.61
N GLY A 129 -109.83 -4.65 22.41
CA GLY A 129 -110.23 -3.67 23.42
C GLY A 129 -109.40 -2.39 23.54
N SER A 130 -109.93 -1.33 22.91
CA SER A 130 -110.03 0.05 23.39
C SER A 130 -108.85 1.04 23.37
N SER A 131 -109.21 2.21 22.82
CA SER A 131 -108.54 3.50 22.69
C SER A 131 -108.26 4.24 24.00
N ASP A 132 -107.20 5.05 24.02
CA ASP A 132 -107.20 6.54 24.09
C ASP A 132 -105.75 7.06 24.23
N SER A 133 -105.26 7.90 23.31
CA SER A 133 -105.03 9.37 23.45
C SER A 133 -104.03 9.74 24.58
N VAL A 134 -102.94 10.52 24.43
CA VAL A 134 -102.79 11.83 23.75
C VAL A 134 -101.30 12.33 23.80
N THR A 135 -100.88 13.07 22.76
CA THR A 135 -99.84 14.14 22.64
C THR A 135 -98.35 13.89 22.98
N ASN A 136 -97.40 14.24 22.10
CA ASN A 136 -96.91 15.60 21.86
C ASN A 136 -95.80 15.70 20.78
N ASN A 137 -95.78 16.87 20.13
CA ASN A 137 -94.93 17.36 19.04
C ASN A 137 -93.41 17.42 19.31
N ALA A 138 -92.60 17.34 18.24
CA ALA A 138 -91.63 18.38 17.79
C ALA A 138 -90.78 17.82 16.61
N SER A 139 -90.93 18.28 15.37
CA SER A 139 -90.31 19.47 14.73
C SER A 139 -88.96 19.20 14.04
N GLY A 140 -88.90 19.49 12.73
CA GLY A 140 -87.68 19.73 11.92
C GLY A 140 -87.50 18.75 10.75
N SER A 141 -88.02 18.97 9.52
CA SER A 141 -87.53 19.89 8.46
C SER A 141 -86.04 19.66 8.14
N SER A 142 -85.55 19.37 6.94
CA SER A 142 -85.88 19.66 5.52
C SER A 142 -84.86 18.84 4.67
N GLY A 143 -85.08 18.28 3.49
CA GLY A 143 -85.60 18.77 2.20
C GLY A 143 -85.02 17.81 1.12
N ALA A 144 -85.83 17.23 0.24
CA ALA A 144 -86.06 17.61 -1.16
C ALA A 144 -84.84 17.37 -2.09
N SER A 145 -84.89 16.73 -3.26
CA SER A 145 -86.02 16.36 -4.14
C SER A 145 -85.61 15.35 -5.22
N SER A 146 -86.61 14.57 -5.67
CA SER A 146 -86.94 14.14 -7.04
C SER A 146 -85.93 13.39 -7.93
N THR A 147 -86.30 12.19 -8.41
CA THR A 147 -86.86 12.00 -9.78
C THR A 147 -87.56 10.64 -9.86
N GLU A 148 -88.66 10.64 -10.61
CA GLU A 148 -89.74 9.66 -10.72
C GLU A 148 -89.34 8.30 -11.33
N ARG A 149 -90.04 7.22 -10.93
CA ARG A 149 -90.70 6.32 -11.90
C ARG A 149 -91.77 5.47 -11.23
N SER A 150 -92.95 5.55 -11.82
CA SER A 150 -94.21 4.93 -11.46
C SER A 150 -94.25 3.42 -11.71
N GLY A 151 -95.00 2.74 -10.83
CA GLY A 151 -95.93 1.66 -11.17
C GLY A 151 -95.32 0.32 -11.59
N GLU A 152 -95.29 -0.64 -10.66
CA GLU A 152 -96.28 -1.72 -10.61
C GLU A 152 -95.88 -2.71 -9.52
N THR A 153 -96.70 -2.77 -8.48
CA THR A 153 -96.73 -3.89 -7.55
C THR A 153 -97.15 -5.15 -8.31
N PRO A 154 -96.45 -6.26 -8.11
CA PRO A 154 -97.14 -7.47 -7.73
C PRO A 154 -96.77 -7.76 -6.28
N GLU A 155 -97.81 -7.93 -5.47
CA GLU A 155 -97.73 -8.49 -4.13
C GLU A 155 -96.79 -9.71 -4.12
N LEU A 156 -95.57 -9.52 -3.63
CA LEU A 156 -94.83 -10.61 -3.04
C LEU A 156 -95.26 -10.63 -1.58
N ALA A 157 -96.30 -11.41 -1.33
CA ALA A 157 -96.60 -11.94 -0.01
C ALA A 157 -95.26 -12.28 0.67
N VAL A 158 -94.89 -11.49 1.69
CA VAL A 158 -93.86 -11.90 2.64
C VAL A 158 -94.47 -13.10 3.34
N SER A 159 -94.21 -14.26 2.76
CA SER A 159 -94.38 -15.54 3.42
C SER A 159 -93.46 -15.46 4.63
N PHE A 160 -94.01 -15.06 5.78
CA PHE A 160 -93.44 -15.36 7.07
C PHE A 160 -93.38 -16.88 7.13
N ASN A 161 -92.23 -17.41 6.73
CA ASN A 161 -91.82 -18.78 6.97
C ASN A 161 -90.84 -18.73 8.14
N PRO A 162 -91.34 -18.87 9.38
CA PRO A 162 -90.50 -18.98 10.58
C PRO A 162 -89.31 -19.94 10.41
N VAL A 163 -89.55 -21.00 9.64
CA VAL A 163 -88.55 -22.04 9.38
C VAL A 163 -87.43 -21.56 8.46
N GLN A 164 -87.70 -20.65 7.51
CA GLN A 164 -86.69 -20.09 6.61
C GLN A 164 -85.82 -19.06 7.32
N ASP A 165 -86.39 -18.22 8.18
CA ASP A 165 -85.66 -17.24 8.98
C ASP A 165 -84.77 -17.89 10.05
N GLU A 166 -85.25 -18.93 10.74
CA GLU A 166 -84.42 -19.73 11.66
C GLU A 166 -83.21 -20.33 10.95
N ARG A 167 -83.44 -20.83 9.72
CA ARG A 167 -82.40 -21.44 8.89
C ARG A 167 -81.36 -20.42 8.44
N GLN A 168 -81.80 -19.22 8.07
CA GLN A 168 -80.93 -18.12 7.66
C GLN A 168 -80.06 -17.61 8.81
N ILE A 169 -80.62 -17.50 10.03
CA ILE A 169 -79.87 -17.16 11.25
C ILE A 169 -78.79 -18.23 11.55
N LEU A 170 -79.14 -19.51 11.43
CA LEU A 170 -78.20 -20.61 11.62
C LEU A 170 -77.07 -20.62 10.61
N ASP A 171 -77.35 -20.35 9.34
CA ASP A 171 -76.33 -20.33 8.30
C ASP A 171 -75.40 -19.11 8.41
N ASN A 172 -75.93 -17.94 8.80
CA ASN A 172 -75.12 -16.77 9.14
C ASN A 172 -74.20 -17.04 10.34
N LEU A 173 -74.71 -17.68 11.41
CA LEU A 173 -73.90 -18.09 12.55
C LEU A 173 -72.79 -19.06 12.13
N LYS A 174 -73.08 -20.08 11.32
CA LYS A 174 -72.06 -21.01 10.81
C LYS A 174 -71.01 -20.31 9.95
N LEU A 175 -71.42 -19.34 9.13
CA LEU A 175 -70.48 -18.56 8.33
C LEU A 175 -69.56 -17.72 9.23
N GLU A 176 -70.12 -17.14 10.29
CA GLU A 176 -69.36 -16.39 11.28
C GLU A 176 -68.43 -17.29 12.12
N GLU A 177 -68.84 -18.50 12.48
CA GLU A 177 -67.97 -19.54 13.08
C GLU A 177 -66.78 -19.83 12.19
N LYS A 178 -67.03 -20.11 10.91
CA LYS A 178 -65.99 -20.38 9.91
C LYS A 178 -65.04 -19.19 9.76
N ARG A 179 -65.56 -17.96 9.73
CA ARG A 179 -64.74 -16.74 9.63
C ARG A 179 -63.85 -16.57 10.86
N LYS A 180 -64.41 -16.68 12.07
CA LYS A 180 -63.65 -16.55 13.32
C LYS A 180 -62.61 -17.66 13.50
N GLN A 181 -62.93 -18.88 13.05
CA GLN A 181 -61.97 -19.97 13.02
C GLN A 181 -60.85 -19.69 12.02
N ALA A 182 -61.17 -19.21 10.82
CA ALA A 182 -60.18 -18.82 9.81
C ALA A 182 -59.26 -17.68 10.31
N ASP A 183 -59.81 -16.69 11.01
CA ASP A 183 -59.04 -15.60 11.63
C ASP A 183 -58.08 -16.13 12.70
N LEU A 184 -58.53 -17.05 13.56
CA LEU A 184 -57.68 -17.67 14.59
C LEU A 184 -56.55 -18.50 13.95
N GLU A 185 -56.86 -19.26 12.89
CA GLU A 185 -55.87 -20.03 12.13
C GLU A 185 -54.86 -19.11 11.41
N ALA A 186 -55.32 -18.00 10.84
CA ALA A 186 -54.46 -17.00 10.21
C ALA A 186 -53.54 -16.35 11.26
N GLN A 187 -54.06 -16.03 12.44
CA GLN A 187 -53.28 -15.48 13.55
C GLN A 187 -52.21 -16.48 14.01
N TYR A 188 -52.56 -17.75 14.19
CA TYR A 188 -51.59 -18.81 14.53
C TYR A 188 -50.49 -18.92 13.48
N LYS A 189 -50.84 -19.02 12.19
CA LYS A 189 -49.86 -19.08 11.09
C LYS A 189 -48.95 -17.86 11.10
N LYS A 190 -49.51 -16.66 11.28
CA LYS A 190 -48.75 -15.40 11.38
C LYS A 190 -47.76 -15.43 12.54
N THR A 191 -48.20 -15.82 13.74
CA THR A 191 -47.33 -15.88 14.93
C THR A 191 -46.18 -16.87 14.76
N ILE A 192 -46.42 -18.04 14.16
CA ILE A 192 -45.36 -19.03 13.86
C ILE A 192 -44.36 -18.47 12.83
N SER A 193 -44.86 -17.92 11.72
CA SER A 193 -44.00 -17.34 10.69
C SER A 193 -43.16 -16.19 11.23
N GLU A 194 -43.75 -15.30 12.03
CA GLU A 194 -43.02 -14.20 12.66
C GLU A 194 -41.98 -14.70 13.68
N LEU A 195 -42.29 -15.75 14.45
CA LEU A 195 -41.33 -16.36 15.38
C LEU A 195 -40.10 -16.86 14.62
N HIS A 196 -40.32 -17.61 13.53
CA HIS A 196 -39.23 -18.14 12.70
C HIS A 196 -38.43 -17.02 12.07
N LYS A 197 -39.11 -16.03 11.47
CA LYS A 197 -38.46 -14.87 10.86
C LYS A 197 -37.60 -14.11 11.86
N ARG A 198 -38.16 -13.69 13.01
CA ARG A 198 -37.41 -12.95 14.04
C ARG A 198 -36.18 -13.71 14.53
N GLN A 199 -36.31 -15.03 14.69
CA GLN A 199 -35.20 -15.84 15.17
C GLN A 199 -34.12 -16.03 14.10
N ASN A 200 -34.50 -16.20 12.83
CA ASN A 200 -33.56 -16.28 11.72
C ASN A 200 -32.83 -14.94 11.53
N ASP A 201 -33.57 -13.84 11.46
CA ASP A 201 -33.03 -12.49 11.35
C ASP A 201 -32.03 -12.18 12.47
N LYS A 202 -32.31 -12.65 13.70
CA LYS A 202 -31.41 -12.46 14.85
C LYS A 202 -30.09 -13.22 14.69
N VAL A 203 -30.15 -14.48 14.25
CA VAL A 203 -28.96 -15.31 14.02
C VAL A 203 -28.15 -14.70 12.88
N ASP A 204 -28.78 -14.42 11.74
CA ASP A 204 -28.12 -13.84 10.57
C ASP A 204 -27.45 -12.50 10.91
N SER A 205 -28.15 -11.63 11.65
CA SER A 205 -27.61 -10.34 12.12
C SER A 205 -26.43 -10.49 13.10
N SER A 206 -26.41 -11.56 13.90
CA SER A 206 -25.29 -11.85 14.81
C SER A 206 -24.09 -12.35 14.03
N GLN A 207 -24.30 -13.28 13.11
CA GLN A 207 -23.25 -13.88 12.28
C GLN A 207 -22.58 -12.83 11.38
N LEU A 208 -23.37 -11.93 10.78
CA LEU A 208 -22.83 -10.80 10.01
C LEU A 208 -21.94 -9.89 10.85
N ARG A 209 -22.37 -9.53 12.07
CA ARG A 209 -21.55 -8.71 12.98
C ARG A 209 -20.23 -9.38 13.35
N GLU A 210 -20.23 -10.67 13.63
CA GLU A 210 -19.00 -11.40 13.96
C GLU A 210 -18.03 -11.46 12.76
N LEU A 211 -18.53 -11.61 11.54
CA LEU A 211 -17.71 -11.57 10.32
C LEU A 211 -17.12 -10.16 10.08
N GLU A 212 -17.92 -9.11 10.28
CA GLU A 212 -17.45 -7.72 10.18
C GLU A 212 -16.36 -7.42 11.22
N GLU A 213 -16.52 -7.89 12.46
CA GLU A 213 -15.49 -7.74 13.50
C GLU A 213 -14.21 -8.49 13.15
N LEU A 214 -14.31 -9.71 12.62
CA LEU A 214 -13.16 -10.47 12.17
C LEU A 214 -12.42 -9.74 11.04
N GLU A 215 -13.17 -9.16 10.08
CA GLU A 215 -12.60 -8.38 8.99
C GLU A 215 -11.91 -7.10 9.49
N LYS A 216 -12.51 -6.39 10.45
CA LYS A 216 -11.86 -5.25 11.11
C LYS A 216 -10.54 -5.65 11.78
N ARG A 217 -10.54 -6.76 12.54
CA ARG A 217 -9.32 -7.30 13.17
C ARG A 217 -8.27 -7.69 12.13
N ARG A 218 -8.68 -8.26 10.98
CA ARG A 218 -7.78 -8.57 9.87
C ARG A 218 -7.09 -7.31 9.35
N ILE A 219 -7.87 -6.26 9.05
CA ILE A 219 -7.38 -4.99 8.50
C ILE A 219 -6.45 -4.29 9.51
N GLU A 220 -6.85 -4.23 10.78
CA GLU A 220 -6.03 -3.65 11.85
C GLU A 220 -4.71 -4.41 12.02
N GLY A 221 -4.73 -5.75 11.98
CA GLY A 221 -3.52 -6.57 12.02
C GLY A 221 -2.60 -6.31 10.82
N ILE A 222 -3.16 -6.21 9.61
CA ILE A 222 -2.37 -5.86 8.41
C ILE A 222 -1.75 -4.47 8.56
N LYS A 223 -2.49 -3.49 9.08
CA LYS A 223 -1.98 -2.12 9.29
C LYS A 223 -0.84 -2.09 10.31
N GLN A 224 -0.98 -2.79 11.43
CA GLN A 224 0.08 -2.89 12.44
C GLN A 224 1.33 -3.56 11.87
N LEU A 225 1.15 -4.65 11.10
CA LEU A 225 2.25 -5.34 10.47
C LEU A 225 2.92 -4.47 9.39
N ALA A 226 2.16 -3.77 8.56
CA ALA A 226 2.70 -2.82 7.59
C ALA A 226 3.53 -1.72 8.25
N ASN A 227 3.05 -1.13 9.34
CA ASN A 227 3.80 -0.14 10.12
C ASN A 227 5.10 -0.71 10.68
N TYR A 228 5.07 -1.94 11.19
CA TYR A 228 6.25 -2.64 11.70
C TYR A 228 7.28 -2.87 10.58
N GLN A 229 6.84 -3.36 9.42
CA GLN A 229 7.68 -3.60 8.25
C GLN A 229 8.26 -2.32 7.67
N GLU A 230 7.49 -1.24 7.65
CA GLU A 230 7.96 0.08 7.22
C GLU A 230 9.03 0.63 8.16
N ASN A 231 8.82 0.51 9.48
CA ASN A 231 9.82 0.92 10.47
C ASN A 231 11.13 0.12 10.31
N GLN A 232 11.04 -1.19 10.11
CA GLN A 232 12.22 -2.02 9.84
C GLN A 232 12.94 -1.61 8.54
N ARG A 233 12.20 -1.35 7.45
CA ARG A 233 12.77 -0.83 6.20
C ARG A 233 13.48 0.49 6.44
N ARG A 234 12.87 1.42 7.18
CA ARG A 234 13.43 2.74 7.46
C ARG A 234 14.75 2.65 8.22
N GLU A 235 14.80 1.85 9.28
CA GLU A 235 16.03 1.64 10.05
C GLU A 235 17.11 0.94 9.22
N MET A 236 16.73 -0.06 8.41
CA MET A 236 17.67 -0.73 7.51
C MET A 236 18.25 0.25 6.48
N LEU A 237 17.44 1.10 5.85
CA LEU A 237 17.90 2.11 4.90
C LEU A 237 18.83 3.13 5.56
N LYS A 238 18.51 3.57 6.78
CA LYS A 238 19.34 4.47 7.57
C LYS A 238 20.71 3.85 7.87
N GLN A 239 20.73 2.58 8.27
CA GLN A 239 21.97 1.84 8.50
C GLN A 239 22.77 1.68 7.20
N GLN A 240 22.13 1.34 6.08
CA GLN A 240 22.79 1.25 4.78
C GLN A 240 23.40 2.58 4.34
N GLN A 241 22.72 3.70 4.57
CA GLN A 241 23.25 5.02 4.25
C GLN A 241 24.47 5.37 5.10
N LYS A 242 24.42 5.05 6.39
CA LYS A 242 25.56 5.23 7.31
C LYS A 242 26.77 4.42 6.85
N GLU A 243 26.60 3.12 6.59
CA GLU A 243 27.66 2.23 6.11
C GLU A 243 28.23 2.70 4.76
N ARG A 244 27.38 3.21 3.86
CA ARG A 244 27.83 3.78 2.58
C ARG A 244 28.73 4.99 2.78
N LEU A 245 28.30 5.95 3.60
CA LEU A 245 29.08 7.15 3.90
C LEU A 245 30.40 6.82 4.61
N GLU A 246 30.38 5.88 5.55
CA GLU A 246 31.59 5.42 6.22
C GLU A 246 32.58 4.79 5.24
N LEU A 247 32.11 3.98 4.29
CA LEU A 247 32.96 3.40 3.25
C LEU A 247 33.50 4.47 2.29
N GLU A 248 32.64 5.38 1.83
CA GLU A 248 33.04 6.52 0.98
C GLU A 248 34.11 7.38 1.66
N ASN A 249 33.94 7.68 2.95
CA ASN A 249 34.93 8.44 3.73
C ASN A 249 36.25 7.67 3.88
N ARG A 250 36.19 6.35 4.11
CA ARG A 250 37.39 5.50 4.19
C ARG A 250 38.15 5.47 2.88
N ILE A 251 37.46 5.27 1.76
CA ILE A 251 38.05 5.29 0.41
C ILE A 251 38.66 6.66 0.13
N ARG A 252 37.92 7.74 0.41
CA ARG A 252 38.38 9.12 0.21
C ARG A 252 39.64 9.42 1.01
N SER A 253 39.64 9.12 2.31
CA SER A 253 40.81 9.35 3.18
C SER A 253 42.03 8.55 2.71
N ARG A 254 41.83 7.29 2.29
CA ARG A 254 42.89 6.47 1.71
C ARG A 254 43.44 7.08 0.42
N LYS A 255 42.58 7.58 -0.46
CA LYS A 255 42.96 8.23 -1.71
C LYS A 255 43.77 9.50 -1.46
N GLU A 256 43.30 10.37 -0.58
CA GLU A 256 44.01 11.60 -0.20
C GLU A 256 45.41 11.29 0.39
N SER A 257 45.51 10.27 1.24
CA SER A 257 46.78 9.82 1.80
C SER A 257 47.73 9.27 0.73
N LEU A 258 47.21 8.47 -0.21
CA LEU A 258 47.98 7.92 -1.33
C LEU A 258 48.47 9.01 -2.27
N GLU A 259 47.60 9.95 -2.65
CA GLU A 259 47.96 11.10 -3.50
C GLU A 259 49.02 11.98 -2.84
N ALA A 260 48.91 12.24 -1.54
CA ALA A 260 49.93 12.97 -0.79
C ALA A 260 51.27 12.24 -0.76
N ALA A 261 51.26 10.92 -0.59
CA ALA A 261 52.47 10.10 -0.61
C ALA A 261 53.11 10.06 -2.01
N VAL A 262 52.32 9.86 -3.06
CA VAL A 262 52.77 9.88 -4.46
C VAL A 262 53.38 11.24 -4.80
N LYS A 263 52.72 12.34 -4.41
CA LYS A 263 53.23 13.70 -4.62
C LYS A 263 54.57 13.93 -3.91
N ARG A 264 54.67 13.55 -2.63
CA ARG A 264 55.92 13.65 -1.86
C ARG A 264 57.04 12.82 -2.49
N ASN A 265 56.75 11.60 -2.94
CA ASN A 265 57.73 10.73 -3.60
C ASN A 265 58.20 11.34 -4.93
N ALA A 266 57.28 11.89 -5.73
CA ALA A 266 57.62 12.56 -6.99
C ALA A 266 58.48 13.81 -6.77
N GLU A 267 58.20 14.60 -5.72
CA GLU A 267 59.03 15.74 -5.31
C GLU A 267 60.42 15.30 -4.85
N SER A 268 60.52 14.24 -4.04
CA SER A 268 61.80 13.68 -3.59
C SER A 268 62.65 13.16 -4.75
N ALA A 269 62.05 12.40 -5.68
CA ALA A 269 62.74 11.86 -6.85
C ALA A 269 63.28 12.96 -7.78
N LYS A 270 62.52 14.05 -7.95
CA LYS A 270 62.97 15.24 -8.69
C LYS A 270 64.13 15.94 -7.99
N GLU A 271 64.06 16.09 -6.68
CA GLU A 271 65.12 16.73 -5.90
C GLU A 271 66.42 15.90 -5.91
N GLU A 272 66.34 14.58 -5.80
CA GLU A 272 67.49 13.69 -5.96
C GLU A 272 68.10 13.79 -7.37
N SER A 273 67.27 13.79 -8.41
CA SER A 273 67.73 13.99 -9.80
C SER A 273 68.46 15.33 -9.98
N ARG A 274 67.94 16.41 -9.37
CA ARG A 274 68.57 17.75 -9.37
C ARG A 274 69.90 17.74 -8.61
N LYS A 275 69.97 17.11 -7.44
CA LYS A 275 71.20 16.94 -6.65
C LYS A 275 72.26 16.17 -7.43
N LYS A 276 71.90 15.03 -8.05
CA LYS A 276 72.81 14.24 -8.91
C LYS A 276 73.36 15.09 -10.06
N THR A 277 72.50 15.87 -10.71
CA THR A 277 72.92 16.78 -11.80
C THR A 277 73.85 17.88 -11.29
N ARG A 278 73.53 18.53 -10.16
CA ARG A 278 74.37 19.58 -9.57
C ARG A 278 75.74 19.06 -9.15
N HIS A 279 75.78 17.92 -8.46
CA HIS A 279 77.03 17.29 -8.03
C HIS A 279 77.94 16.94 -9.22
N LEU A 280 77.35 16.46 -10.32
CA LEU A 280 78.10 16.21 -11.55
C LEU A 280 78.68 17.50 -12.14
N MET A 281 77.87 18.56 -12.25
CA MET A 281 78.32 19.86 -12.76
C MET A 281 79.46 20.43 -11.91
N GLU A 282 79.37 20.29 -10.59
CA GLU A 282 80.41 20.69 -9.64
C GLU A 282 81.71 19.91 -9.87
N ARG A 283 81.63 18.57 -9.97
CA ARG A 283 82.79 17.72 -10.29
C ARG A 283 83.42 18.06 -11.64
N HIS A 284 82.61 18.36 -12.66
CA HIS A 284 83.13 18.82 -13.96
C HIS A 284 83.83 20.17 -13.84
N ALA A 285 83.26 21.12 -13.10
CA ALA A 285 83.88 22.43 -12.86
C ALA A 285 85.19 22.30 -12.08
N GLU A 286 85.26 21.43 -11.07
CA GLU A 286 86.49 21.10 -10.34
C GLU A 286 87.54 20.45 -11.23
N ALA A 287 87.15 19.49 -12.07
CA ALA A 287 88.06 18.85 -13.02
C ALA A 287 88.63 19.87 -14.03
N LEU A 288 87.81 20.81 -14.51
CA LEU A 288 88.26 21.91 -15.36
C LEU A 288 89.22 22.84 -14.62
N ARG A 289 88.91 23.26 -13.38
CA ARG A 289 89.82 24.08 -12.57
C ARG A 289 91.14 23.37 -12.30
N ALA A 290 91.12 22.07 -12.01
CA ALA A 290 92.32 21.27 -11.80
C ALA A 290 93.14 21.13 -13.09
N PHE A 291 92.48 20.94 -14.24
CA PHE A 291 93.12 20.94 -15.54
C PHE A 291 93.79 22.29 -15.84
N ASP A 292 93.07 23.40 -15.67
CA ASP A 292 93.60 24.75 -15.88
C ASP A 292 94.76 25.06 -14.93
N ALA A 293 94.69 24.63 -13.66
CA ALA A 293 95.78 24.77 -12.70
C ALA A 293 97.02 23.98 -13.14
N LYS A 294 96.84 22.76 -13.65
CA LYS A 294 97.94 21.93 -14.19
C LYS A 294 98.55 22.56 -15.44
N THR A 295 97.75 23.06 -16.36
CA THR A 295 98.20 23.72 -17.59
C THR A 295 98.97 25.01 -17.26
N ARG A 296 98.50 25.79 -16.28
CA ARG A 296 99.22 26.94 -15.73
C ARG A 296 100.56 26.56 -15.09
N SER A 297 100.61 25.46 -14.33
CA SER A 297 101.86 24.97 -13.74
C SER A 297 102.90 24.53 -14.78
N LEU A 298 102.44 24.14 -15.98
CA LEU A 298 103.29 23.81 -17.13
C LEU A 298 103.65 25.03 -17.99
N GLY A 299 103.31 26.25 -17.53
CA GLY A 299 103.63 27.51 -18.21
C GLY A 299 102.67 27.91 -19.33
N ILE A 300 101.54 27.20 -19.48
CA ILE A 300 100.51 27.52 -20.48
C ILE A 300 99.31 28.12 -19.75
N ASP A 301 99.13 29.43 -19.87
CA ASP A 301 97.93 30.09 -19.35
C ASP A 301 96.76 29.88 -20.31
N ASN A 302 95.90 28.91 -19.99
CA ASN A 302 94.73 28.58 -20.84
C ASN A 302 93.82 29.79 -21.10
N ALA A 303 93.67 30.69 -20.11
CA ALA A 303 92.94 31.95 -20.26
C ALA A 303 93.62 32.93 -21.25
N ALA A 304 94.95 32.94 -21.31
CA ALA A 304 95.72 33.73 -22.28
C ALA A 304 95.64 33.10 -23.69
N VAL A 305 95.66 31.77 -23.79
CA VAL A 305 95.52 31.03 -25.07
C VAL A 305 94.15 31.24 -25.69
N VAL A 306 93.06 31.13 -24.92
CA VAL A 306 91.69 31.40 -25.41
C VAL A 306 91.52 32.88 -25.76
N GLY A 307 92.10 33.79 -24.97
CA GLY A 307 92.12 35.23 -25.28
C GLY A 307 92.89 35.56 -26.58
N VAL A 308 94.01 34.89 -26.86
CA VAL A 308 94.77 35.01 -28.12
C VAL A 308 94.02 34.39 -29.30
N SER A 309 93.34 33.26 -29.09
CA SER A 309 92.53 32.59 -30.12
C SER A 309 91.29 33.42 -30.49
N GLY A 310 90.68 34.13 -29.54
CA GLY A 310 89.63 35.13 -29.79
C GLY A 310 90.14 36.40 -30.49
N ARG A 311 91.42 36.76 -30.29
CA ARG A 311 92.07 37.91 -30.94
C ARG A 311 92.47 37.64 -32.40
N MET A 312 92.73 36.38 -32.76
CA MET A 312 93.12 36.00 -34.13
C MET A 312 91.94 35.86 -35.11
N TYR A 313 90.70 35.80 -34.62
CA TYR A 313 89.48 35.71 -35.46
C TYR A 313 88.46 36.84 -35.24
N GLY A 314 88.84 37.93 -34.57
CA GLY A 314 87.94 39.03 -34.23
C GLY A 314 88.62 40.39 -34.26
N ALA A 315 89.08 40.84 -35.43
CA ALA A 315 89.54 42.21 -35.67
C ALA A 315 88.94 42.75 -36.97
N GLY A 316 87.89 43.55 -36.84
CA GLY A 316 87.26 44.29 -37.93
C GLY A 316 86.15 45.23 -37.46
N GLY A 317 86.54 46.41 -36.95
CA GLY A 317 85.70 47.61 -36.73
C GLY A 317 84.72 47.54 -35.55
N GLY A 318 84.59 48.51 -34.63
CA GLY A 318 84.91 49.94 -34.68
C GLY A 318 83.61 50.75 -34.54
N ASN A 319 83.53 51.59 -33.49
CA ASN A 319 82.42 52.47 -33.04
C ASN A 319 81.23 51.78 -32.33
N GLY A 320 80.76 52.23 -31.15
CA GLY A 320 80.89 53.51 -30.47
C GLY A 320 79.49 54.15 -30.32
N GLY A 321 78.93 54.12 -29.11
CA GLY A 321 77.81 55.00 -28.70
C GLY A 321 76.43 54.35 -28.50
N SER A 322 76.06 54.11 -27.23
CA SER A 322 74.69 53.95 -26.70
C SER A 322 73.87 55.26 -26.89
N PRO A 323 72.50 55.32 -26.77
CA PRO A 323 71.73 54.63 -25.72
C PRO A 323 70.25 54.23 -25.98
N GLY A 324 69.74 53.36 -25.09
CA GLY A 324 68.37 53.45 -24.55
C GLY A 324 67.28 52.52 -25.12
N PRO A 325 66.23 52.17 -24.33
CA PRO A 325 65.62 50.84 -24.35
C PRO A 325 64.14 50.79 -24.78
N SER A 326 63.76 49.71 -25.45
CA SER A 326 62.38 49.23 -25.68
C SER A 326 62.50 47.80 -26.23
N GLY A 327 61.82 46.76 -25.75
CA GLY A 327 60.38 46.62 -25.62
C GLY A 327 59.88 45.74 -26.77
N GLY A 328 59.39 44.53 -26.48
CA GLY A 328 58.45 43.82 -27.37
C GLY A 328 58.98 42.65 -28.23
N SER A 329 58.73 41.43 -27.73
CA SER A 329 58.02 40.31 -28.36
C SER A 329 58.09 39.98 -29.88
N PHE A 330 58.23 38.67 -30.09
CA PHE A 330 57.46 37.76 -30.97
C PHE A 330 57.93 37.40 -32.40
N SER A 331 57.95 36.06 -32.58
CA SER A 331 57.50 35.24 -33.74
C SER A 331 58.44 34.88 -34.90
N SER A 332 58.52 33.55 -35.08
CA SER A 332 58.45 32.74 -36.33
C SER A 332 59.20 33.24 -37.57
N GLY A 333 60.01 32.46 -38.29
CA GLY A 333 60.00 31.01 -38.49
C GLY A 333 60.54 30.74 -39.91
N SER A 334 60.64 29.46 -40.27
CA SER A 334 61.18 28.88 -41.51
C SER A 334 62.72 28.82 -41.56
N GLY A 335 63.37 27.69 -41.81
CA GLY A 335 62.91 26.37 -42.21
C GLY A 335 63.95 25.80 -43.17
N GLN A 336 64.48 24.61 -42.88
CA GLN A 336 64.99 23.69 -43.91
C GLN A 336 65.28 22.32 -43.30
N ARG A 337 64.41 21.36 -43.62
CA ARG A 337 64.70 19.93 -43.65
C ARG A 337 65.42 19.60 -44.96
N PRO A 338 66.14 18.48 -45.02
CA PRO A 338 65.79 17.50 -46.05
C PRO A 338 65.30 16.16 -45.50
N SER A 339 64.27 15.64 -46.18
CA SER A 339 63.82 14.25 -46.24
C SER A 339 64.83 13.45 -47.10
N ASP A 340 65.08 12.17 -46.89
CA ASP A 340 64.26 11.01 -47.19
C ASP A 340 64.94 9.80 -46.47
N TRP A 341 64.31 8.78 -45.91
CA TRP A 341 63.56 7.73 -46.59
C TRP A 341 62.71 6.94 -45.56
N ARG A 342 61.40 6.98 -45.80
CA ARG A 342 60.43 5.86 -45.78
C ARG A 342 60.04 5.19 -44.46
N HIS A 343 58.80 5.49 -44.08
CA HIS A 343 57.84 4.63 -43.42
C HIS A 343 57.83 3.18 -43.96
N SER A 344 57.64 2.22 -43.06
CA SER A 344 56.57 1.22 -43.21
C SER A 344 56.11 0.77 -41.82
N ARG A 345 54.88 1.15 -41.49
CA ARG A 345 54.06 0.60 -40.43
C ARG A 345 53.58 -0.78 -40.90
N ALA A 346 53.93 -1.82 -40.17
CA ALA A 346 53.20 -3.08 -40.18
C ALA A 346 52.70 -3.32 -38.75
N GLU A 347 51.40 -3.35 -38.61
CA GLU A 347 50.69 -3.85 -37.43
C GLU A 347 51.01 -5.33 -37.23
N PHE A 348 51.04 -5.82 -35.98
CA PHE A 348 50.28 -6.99 -35.54
C PHE A 348 50.44 -7.21 -34.03
N LEU A 349 49.31 -7.38 -33.35
CA LEU A 349 49.17 -7.99 -32.01
C LEU A 349 49.39 -9.51 -32.11
N PRO A 350 49.65 -10.23 -31.00
CA PRO A 350 49.28 -11.64 -30.89
C PRO A 350 47.88 -11.80 -30.27
N SER A 351 47.19 -12.87 -30.68
CA SER A 351 46.66 -13.84 -29.71
C SER A 351 47.80 -14.76 -29.27
#